data_AF-A0ABD3JFN2-F1
#
_entry.id   AF-A0ABD3JFN2-F1
#
_cell.length_a   1.000
_cell.length_b   1.000
_cell.length_c   1.000
_cell.angle_alpha   90.00
_cell.angle_beta   90.00
_cell.angle_gamma   90.00
#
_symmetry.space_group_name_H-M   'P 1'
#
loop_
_entity.id
_entity.type
_entity.pdbx_description
1 polymer ?
#
loop_
_entity_poly.entity_id
_entity_poly.type
_entity_poly.pdbx_seq_one_letter_code
_entity_poly.pdbx_strand_id
1 'polypeptide(L)'
;MTGENDHVAVNSNQNPFLFSETKVVDGSARMLVTSVGMNTAWGEMMSSISRYSSEQTPLPAQLNKLTSSIGKVSLAVNFLILVVLLTRYFTGNTQDKNGNQEFVEGQTTGHNIINSVVGIIADMVMIMVVAIPEGSPLAVTFAHAYSIKRMMADWVMVRRLSTCKTIGRATIICTDKSGTLTMNQMKVTKFWIGLDSMEENTYSSVSKNVLDLIREGVALNSTGSFYRLSLRSEYEFLGSTTEKAIISWAVSQLSIDMEDIKEM
;
A
#
# COMPACT_ATOMS: atom_id res chain seq x y z
N MET A 1 3.70 -18.61 -15.62
CA MET A 1 3.42 -17.45 -14.75
C MET A 1 3.71 -16.19 -15.56
N THR A 2 2.82 -15.84 -16.48
CA THR A 2 3.08 -14.77 -17.47
C THR A 2 2.33 -13.47 -17.15
N GLY A 3 1.48 -13.45 -16.12
CA GLY A 3 0.57 -12.33 -15.85
C GLY A 3 -0.57 -12.22 -16.88
N GLU A 4 -0.64 -13.17 -17.80
CA GLU A 4 -1.68 -13.26 -18.82
C GLU A 4 -2.81 -14.19 -18.34
N ASN A 5 -4.02 -13.95 -18.85
CA ASN A 5 -5.21 -14.73 -18.50
C ASN A 5 -5.52 -15.85 -19.49
N ASP A 6 -4.71 -15.99 -20.54
CA ASP A 6 -4.91 -16.99 -21.56
C ASP A 6 -4.51 -18.36 -21.04
N HIS A 7 -5.31 -19.37 -21.38
CA HIS A 7 -5.03 -20.74 -21.02
C HIS A 7 -3.84 -21.26 -21.84
N VAL A 8 -2.77 -21.65 -21.16
CA VAL A 8 -1.60 -22.24 -21.79
C VAL A 8 -1.72 -23.76 -21.74
N ALA A 9 -1.78 -24.39 -22.92
CA ALA A 9 -1.79 -25.84 -23.01
C ALA A 9 -0.44 -26.43 -22.59
N VAL A 10 -0.49 -27.45 -21.73
CA VAL A 10 0.67 -28.21 -21.26
C VAL A 10 0.68 -29.56 -21.98
N ASN A 11 1.73 -29.82 -22.76
CA ASN A 11 1.83 -30.99 -23.63
C ASN A 11 3.24 -31.58 -23.56
N SER A 12 3.35 -32.91 -23.65
CA SER A 12 4.64 -33.63 -23.55
C SER A 12 5.69 -33.19 -24.57
N ASN A 13 5.27 -32.73 -25.74
CA ASN A 13 6.17 -32.48 -26.88
C ASN A 13 6.65 -31.02 -26.97
N GLN A 14 5.83 -30.06 -26.53
CA GLN A 14 6.11 -28.62 -26.71
C GLN A 14 6.33 -27.89 -25.39
N ASN A 15 5.55 -28.21 -24.35
CA ASN A 15 5.63 -27.54 -23.07
C ASN A 15 5.33 -28.54 -21.94
N PRO A 16 6.31 -29.39 -21.57
CA PRO A 16 6.11 -30.43 -20.56
C PRO A 16 6.28 -29.92 -19.11
N PHE A 17 6.50 -28.62 -18.91
CA PHE A 17 6.83 -28.06 -17.60
C PHE A 17 5.60 -27.52 -16.88
N LEU A 18 5.51 -27.86 -15.60
CA LEU A 18 4.51 -27.36 -14.66
C LEU A 18 5.24 -26.55 -13.59
N PHE A 19 4.67 -25.40 -13.21
CA PHE A 19 5.27 -24.51 -12.22
C PHE A 19 4.49 -24.56 -10.90
N SER A 20 5.21 -24.49 -9.78
CA SER A 20 4.61 -24.27 -8.46
C SER A 20 3.75 -22.99 -8.45
N GLU A 21 2.66 -22.96 -7.68
CA GLU A 21 1.68 -21.85 -7.62
C GLU A 21 0.88 -21.61 -8.92
N THR A 22 0.82 -22.61 -9.82
CA THR A 22 -0.12 -22.59 -10.96
C THR A 22 -1.29 -23.53 -10.72
N LYS A 23 -2.48 -23.14 -11.19
CA LYS A 23 -3.71 -23.93 -11.06
C LYS A 23 -4.08 -24.54 -12.41
N VAL A 24 -4.42 -25.83 -12.41
CA VAL A 24 -5.01 -26.51 -13.57
C VAL A 24 -6.44 -26.02 -13.74
N VAL A 25 -6.74 -25.46 -14.92
CA VAL A 25 -8.08 -24.95 -15.25
C VAL A 25 -8.97 -26.07 -15.79
N ASP A 26 -8.41 -26.90 -16.67
CA ASP A 26 -9.13 -28.01 -17.31
C ASP A 26 -8.19 -29.20 -17.57
N GLY A 27 -8.76 -30.40 -17.58
CA GLY A 27 -8.07 -31.66 -17.82
C GLY A 27 -7.43 -32.31 -16.58
N SER A 28 -6.69 -33.40 -16.82
CA SER A 28 -5.93 -34.11 -15.81
C SER A 28 -4.54 -34.46 -16.33
N ALA A 29 -3.55 -34.41 -15.46
CA ALA A 29 -2.16 -34.71 -15.80
C ALA A 29 -1.48 -35.46 -14.66
N ARG A 30 -0.47 -36.26 -15.00
CA ARG A 30 0.49 -36.83 -14.04
C ARG A 30 1.83 -36.16 -14.28
N MET A 31 2.50 -35.79 -13.20
CA MET A 31 3.77 -35.08 -13.27
C MET A 31 4.80 -35.69 -12.32
N LEU A 32 6.07 -35.53 -12.67
CA LEU A 32 7.20 -35.81 -11.79
C LEU A 32 7.61 -34.52 -11.09
N VAL A 33 7.64 -34.53 -9.76
CA VAL A 33 8.09 -33.37 -8.98
C VAL A 33 9.61 -33.23 -9.11
N THR A 34 10.08 -32.13 -9.68
CA THR A 34 11.51 -31.86 -9.89
C THR A 34 12.14 -31.01 -8.78
N SER A 35 11.36 -30.13 -8.15
CA SER A 35 11.82 -29.22 -7.09
C SER A 35 10.70 -28.91 -6.09
N VAL A 36 11.07 -28.60 -4.85
CA VAL A 36 10.14 -28.23 -3.76
C VAL A 36 10.70 -27.05 -2.95
N GLY A 37 9.81 -26.28 -2.32
CA GLY A 37 10.18 -25.16 -1.46
C GLY A 37 10.92 -24.04 -2.20
N MET A 38 11.96 -23.48 -1.58
CA MET A 38 12.75 -22.37 -2.13
C MET A 38 13.56 -22.74 -3.37
N ASN A 39 13.76 -24.03 -3.65
CA ASN A 39 14.46 -24.50 -4.86
C ASN A 39 13.55 -24.53 -6.09
N THR A 40 12.28 -24.16 -5.96
CA THR A 40 11.37 -23.98 -7.10
C THR A 40 11.59 -22.62 -7.77
N ALA A 41 11.23 -22.48 -9.04
CA ALA A 41 11.33 -21.20 -9.75
C ALA A 41 10.57 -20.06 -9.04
N TRP A 42 9.39 -20.36 -8.48
CA TRP A 42 8.64 -19.39 -7.66
C TRP A 42 9.33 -19.08 -6.33
N GLY A 43 9.88 -20.10 -5.67
CA GLY A 43 10.62 -19.96 -4.42
C GLY A 43 11.85 -19.06 -4.56
N GLU A 44 12.62 -19.24 -5.65
CA GLU A 44 13.76 -18.39 -5.99
C GLU A 44 13.31 -16.95 -6.25
N MET A 45 12.27 -16.75 -7.06
CA MET A 45 11.69 -15.43 -7.33
C MET A 45 11.24 -14.74 -6.04
N MET A 46 10.50 -15.42 -5.18
CA MET A 46 10.00 -14.86 -3.91
C MET A 46 11.14 -14.55 -2.92
N SER A 47 12.20 -15.36 -2.92
CA SER A 47 13.40 -15.10 -2.11
C SER A 47 14.10 -13.80 -2.51
N SER A 48 14.16 -13.52 -3.82
CA SER A 48 14.75 -12.29 -4.34
C SER A 48 13.94 -11.06 -3.91
N ILE A 49 12.61 -11.13 -3.98
CA ILE A 49 11.70 -10.05 -3.55
C ILE A 49 11.83 -9.79 -2.04
N SER A 50 11.91 -10.85 -1.25
CA SER A 50 11.99 -10.75 0.21
C SER A 50 13.26 -10.03 0.68
N ARG A 51 14.40 -10.24 0.00
CA ARG A 51 15.68 -9.56 0.32
C ARG A 51 15.59 -8.03 0.18
N TYR A 52 14.84 -7.52 -0.79
CA TYR A 52 14.66 -6.07 -0.99
C TYR A 52 13.76 -5.40 0.06
N SER A 53 12.91 -6.16 0.76
CA SER A 53 11.91 -5.60 1.70
C SER A 53 12.45 -5.22 3.08
N SER A 54 13.77 -5.39 3.30
CA SER A 54 14.46 -5.19 4.58
C SER A 54 15.07 -3.79 4.75
N GLU A 55 14.91 -2.89 3.77
CA GLU A 55 15.38 -1.52 3.89
C GLU A 55 14.62 -0.76 5.00
N GLN A 56 15.38 -0.23 5.95
CA GLN A 56 14.82 0.53 7.07
C GLN A 56 14.04 1.74 6.56
N THR A 57 12.91 2.00 7.21
CA THR A 57 12.03 3.11 6.87
C THR A 57 12.78 4.45 6.94
N PRO A 58 12.69 5.32 5.92
CA PRO A 58 13.48 6.55 5.85
C PRO A 58 13.05 7.62 6.87
N LEU A 59 11.83 7.54 7.41
CA LEU A 59 11.27 8.59 8.27
C LEU A 59 11.84 8.59 9.70
N PRO A 60 11.87 7.46 10.44
CA PRO A 60 12.49 7.42 11.77
C PRO A 60 13.97 7.80 11.73
N ALA A 61 14.68 7.40 10.68
CA ALA A 61 16.09 7.76 10.50
C ALA A 61 16.31 9.27 10.29
N GLN A 62 15.44 9.94 9.52
CA GLN A 62 15.51 11.40 9.33
C GLN A 62 15.18 12.16 10.62
N LEU A 63 14.18 11.71 11.38
CA LEU A 63 13.83 12.31 12.66
C LEU A 63 14.97 12.15 13.67
N ASN A 64 15.57 10.96 13.78
CA ASN A 64 16.72 10.74 14.67
C ASN A 64 17.92 11.62 14.30
N LYS A 65 18.19 11.84 13.00
CA LYS A 65 19.23 12.78 12.56
C LYS A 65 18.92 14.22 12.98
N LEU A 66 17.66 14.64 12.86
CA LEU A 66 17.23 15.98 13.23
C LEU A 66 17.30 16.19 14.75
N THR A 67 16.78 15.24 15.54
CA THR A 67 16.88 15.23 17.01
C THR A 67 18.33 15.22 17.48
N SER A 68 19.21 14.44 16.83
CA SER A 68 20.64 14.44 17.16
C SER A 68 21.31 15.79 16.86
N SER A 69 20.93 16.46 15.77
CA SER A 69 21.46 17.78 15.41
C SER A 69 20.98 18.86 16.39
N ILE A 70 19.67 18.86 16.72
CA ILE A 70 19.10 19.72 17.76
C ILE A 70 19.80 19.49 19.10
N GLY A 71 20.05 18.23 19.48
CA GLY A 71 20.69 17.89 20.74
C GLY A 71 22.11 18.45 20.86
N LYS A 72 22.89 18.40 19.78
CA LYS A 72 24.25 18.99 19.75
C LYS A 72 24.21 20.52 19.90
N VAL A 73 23.29 21.19 19.21
CA VAL A 73 23.13 22.65 19.31
C VAL A 73 22.66 23.05 20.71
N SER A 74 21.67 22.34 21.25
CA SER A 74 21.15 22.57 22.60
C SER A 74 22.24 22.39 23.66
N LEU A 75 23.10 21.38 23.52
CA LEU A 75 24.22 21.15 24.44
C LEU A 75 25.20 22.34 24.42
N ALA A 76 25.56 22.82 23.23
CA ALA A 76 26.49 23.94 23.07
C ALA A 76 25.94 25.24 23.67
N VAL A 77 24.68 25.56 23.40
CA VAL A 77 24.01 26.75 23.95
C VAL A 77 23.88 26.66 25.46
N ASN A 78 23.49 25.50 26.00
CA ASN A 78 23.33 25.30 27.44
C ASN A 78 24.68 25.42 28.18
N PHE A 79 25.75 24.88 27.60
CA PHE A 79 27.11 25.05 28.12
C PHE A 79 27.55 26.52 28.13
N LEU A 80 27.24 27.27 27.06
CA LEU A 80 27.55 28.70 26.98
C LEU A 80 26.81 29.49 28.07
N ILE A 81 25.52 29.20 28.30
CA ILE A 81 24.71 29.84 29.34
C ILE A 81 25.27 29.53 30.73
N LEU A 82 25.66 28.28 30.99
CA LEU A 82 26.28 27.87 32.26
C LEU A 82 27.55 28.67 32.55
N VAL A 83 28.43 28.81 31.55
CA VAL A 83 29.67 29.60 31.70
C VAL A 83 29.34 31.07 31.99
N VAL A 84 28.40 31.68 31.28
CA VAL A 84 28.00 33.08 31.50
C VAL A 84 27.41 33.28 32.90
N LEU A 85 26.54 32.38 33.37
CA LEU A 85 25.94 32.46 34.70
C LEU A 85 26.98 32.26 35.82
N LEU A 86 27.93 31.32 35.64
CA LEU A 86 29.03 31.12 36.58
C LEU A 86 29.95 32.35 36.62
N THR A 87 30.36 32.89 35.47
CA THR A 87 31.20 34.09 35.44
C THR A 87 30.47 35.28 36.06
N ARG A 88 29.18 35.48 35.78
CA ARG A 88 28.38 36.56 36.37
C ARG A 88 28.24 36.41 37.89
N TYR A 89 28.07 35.18 38.36
CA TYR A 89 28.03 34.84 39.78
C TYR A 89 29.37 35.17 40.46
N PHE A 90 30.49 34.67 39.94
CA PHE A 90 31.82 34.94 40.52
C PHE A 90 32.29 36.40 40.38
N THR A 91 31.80 37.14 39.39
CA THR A 91 32.11 38.57 39.23
C THR A 91 31.27 39.46 40.16
N GLY A 92 30.35 38.89 40.95
CA GLY A 92 29.50 39.64 41.89
C GLY A 92 28.39 40.46 41.20
N ASN A 93 28.10 40.17 39.93
CA ASN A 93 27.12 40.91 39.13
C ASN A 93 25.73 40.21 39.09
N THR A 94 25.56 39.16 39.91
CA THR A 94 24.30 38.49 40.20
C THR A 94 23.69 39.14 41.44
N GLN A 95 22.44 39.61 41.31
CA GLN A 95 21.69 40.26 42.38
C GLN A 95 20.56 39.33 42.84
N ASP A 96 20.40 39.19 44.15
CA ASP A 96 19.26 38.51 44.77
C ASP A 96 17.96 39.32 44.55
N LYS A 97 16.81 38.73 44.84
CA LYS A 97 15.46 39.33 44.80
C LYS A 97 15.35 40.65 45.59
N ASN A 98 16.27 40.88 46.52
CA ASN A 98 16.35 42.08 47.34
C ASN A 98 17.33 43.15 46.80
N GLY A 99 17.92 42.93 45.61
CA GLY A 99 18.86 43.87 44.95
C GLY A 99 20.31 43.79 45.45
N ASN A 100 20.61 42.89 46.38
CA ASN A 100 21.94 42.73 46.97
C ASN A 100 22.79 41.75 46.15
N GLN A 101 24.10 41.98 46.07
CA GLN A 101 25.03 41.08 45.38
C GLN A 101 25.07 39.71 46.09
N GLU A 102 24.79 38.62 45.35
CA GLU A 102 24.79 37.27 45.92
C GLU A 102 26.19 36.77 46.30
N PHE A 103 27.21 37.23 45.56
CA PHE A 103 28.59 36.90 45.79
C PHE A 103 29.40 38.15 46.17
N VAL A 104 29.90 38.18 47.41
CA VAL A 104 30.78 39.23 47.94
C VAL A 104 32.06 38.57 48.44
N GLU A 105 33.19 38.94 47.84
CA GLU A 105 34.50 38.38 48.15
C GLU A 105 34.80 38.51 49.67
N GLY A 106 34.98 37.37 50.35
CA GLY A 106 35.39 37.32 51.75
C GLY A 106 34.28 37.27 52.82
N GLN A 107 32.99 37.38 52.48
CA GLN A 107 31.88 37.32 53.47
C GLN A 107 30.82 36.23 53.19
N THR A 108 30.88 35.55 52.05
CA THR A 108 29.89 34.52 51.70
C THR A 108 30.18 33.17 52.35
N THR A 109 29.23 32.69 53.15
CA THR A 109 29.26 31.34 53.74
C THR A 109 29.18 30.26 52.66
N GLY A 110 29.95 29.17 52.80
CA GLY A 110 29.96 28.07 51.82
C GLY A 110 28.60 27.43 51.52
N HIS A 111 27.68 27.44 52.49
CA HIS A 111 26.31 26.95 52.28
C HIS A 111 25.51 27.79 51.27
N ASN A 112 25.69 29.11 51.25
CA ASN A 112 25.00 30.00 50.32
C ASN A 112 25.54 29.81 48.90
N ILE A 113 26.85 29.58 48.77
CA ILE A 113 27.49 29.30 47.48
C ILE A 113 26.95 28.01 46.87
N ILE A 114 26.82 26.96 47.68
CA ILE A 114 26.25 25.69 47.22
C ILE A 114 24.79 25.89 46.78
N ASN A 115 23.99 26.63 47.53
CA ASN A 115 22.60 26.90 47.17
C ASN A 115 22.47 27.68 45.84
N SER A 116 23.26 28.73 45.63
CA SER A 116 23.24 29.49 44.38
C SER A 116 23.70 28.64 43.18
N VAL A 117 24.75 27.83 43.35
CA VAL A 117 25.22 26.92 42.29
C VAL A 117 24.18 25.84 41.96
N VAL A 118 23.49 25.29 42.98
CA VAL A 118 22.38 24.37 42.77
C VAL A 118 21.24 25.04 42.00
N GLY A 119 20.94 26.31 42.27
CA GLY A 119 19.98 27.10 41.50
C GLY A 119 20.37 27.24 40.02
N ILE A 120 21.63 27.60 39.75
CA ILE A 120 22.15 27.71 38.37
C ILE A 120 22.08 26.36 37.63
N ILE A 121 22.36 25.25 38.32
CA ILE A 121 22.24 23.90 37.75
C ILE A 121 20.77 23.54 37.51
N ALA A 122 19.86 23.90 38.42
CA ALA A 122 18.43 23.67 38.23
C ALA A 122 17.90 24.43 37.00
N ASP A 123 18.31 25.69 36.83
CA ASP A 123 17.96 26.50 35.65
C ASP A 123 18.51 25.88 34.35
N MET A 124 19.75 25.36 34.38
CA MET A 124 20.36 24.65 33.26
C MET A 124 19.55 23.40 32.87
N VAL A 125 19.13 22.59 33.85
CA VAL A 125 18.30 21.39 33.61
C VAL A 125 16.95 21.79 33.02
N MET A 126 16.33 22.85 33.53
CA MET A 126 15.06 23.36 33.02
C MET A 126 15.16 23.81 31.55
N ILE A 127 16.20 24.57 31.19
CA ILE A 127 16.43 25.01 29.81
C ILE A 127 16.66 23.80 28.89
N MET A 128 17.43 22.80 29.34
CA MET A 128 17.70 21.59 28.57
C MET A 128 16.43 20.79 28.25
N VAL A 129 15.55 20.57 29.24
CA VAL A 129 14.29 19.84 29.05
C VAL A 129 13.35 20.58 28.10
N VAL A 130 13.27 21.91 28.21
CA VAL A 130 12.42 22.73 27.31
C VAL A 130 12.96 22.76 25.88
N ALA A 131 14.28 22.69 25.69
CA ALA A 131 14.92 22.80 24.38
C ALA A 131 14.85 21.52 23.53
N ILE A 132 14.70 20.33 24.14
CA ILE A 132 14.61 19.06 23.43
C ILE A 132 13.13 18.64 23.30
N PRO A 133 12.52 18.74 22.11
CA PRO A 133 11.13 18.34 21.91
C PRO A 133 11.01 16.82 21.78
N GLU A 134 11.01 16.12 22.91
CA GLU A 134 10.87 14.66 23.00
C GLU A 134 9.55 14.14 22.41
N GLY A 135 8.52 14.99 22.33
CA GLY A 135 7.22 14.65 21.74
C GLY A 135 7.17 14.63 20.21
N SER A 136 8.22 15.11 19.53
CA SER A 136 8.20 15.25 18.07
C SER A 136 8.03 13.91 17.30
N PRO A 137 8.65 12.77 17.68
CA PRO A 137 8.44 11.51 16.98
C PRO A 137 7.04 10.92 17.24
N LEU A 138 6.49 11.16 18.43
CA LEU A 138 5.14 10.73 18.79
C LEU A 138 4.08 11.47 17.97
N ALA A 139 4.19 12.79 17.86
CA ALA A 139 3.27 13.61 17.06
C ALA A 139 3.24 13.16 15.60
N VAL A 140 4.40 12.86 15.01
CA VAL A 140 4.51 12.37 13.63
C VAL A 140 3.89 10.96 13.48
N THR A 141 4.03 10.11 14.49
CA THR A 141 3.42 8.77 14.50
C THR A 141 1.89 8.86 14.57
N PHE A 142 1.35 9.73 15.42
CA PHE A 142 -0.10 9.99 15.48
C PHE A 142 -0.65 10.55 14.16
N ALA A 143 0.05 11.50 13.55
CA ALA A 143 -0.34 12.06 12.26
C ALA A 143 -0.38 10.98 11.16
N HIS A 144 0.61 10.07 11.12
CA HIS A 144 0.60 8.93 10.19
C HIS A 144 -0.54 7.95 10.50
N ALA A 145 -0.74 7.58 11.76
CA ALA A 145 -1.81 6.67 12.16
C ALA A 145 -3.19 7.21 11.78
N TYR A 146 -3.43 8.50 12.01
CA TYR A 146 -4.65 9.19 11.57
C TYR A 146 -4.82 9.16 10.05
N SER A 147 -3.75 9.42 9.30
CA SER A 147 -3.77 9.36 7.83
C SER A 147 -4.11 7.96 7.31
N ILE A 148 -3.53 6.92 7.90
CA ILE A 148 -3.84 5.52 7.55
C ILE A 148 -5.29 5.17 7.89
N LYS A 149 -5.80 5.63 9.03
CA LYS A 149 -7.20 5.44 9.39
C LYS A 149 -8.14 6.05 8.35
N ARG A 150 -7.82 7.25 7.84
CA ARG A 150 -8.59 7.89 6.77
C ARG A 150 -8.48 7.13 5.45
N MET A 151 -7.26 6.72 5.06
CA MET A 151 -7.03 5.92 3.85
C MET A 151 -7.78 4.59 3.86
N MET A 152 -7.89 3.93 5.02
CA MET A 152 -8.67 2.70 5.15
C MET A 152 -10.18 2.93 4.95
N ALA A 153 -10.71 4.11 5.31
CA ALA A 153 -12.09 4.47 5.01
C ALA A 153 -12.34 4.63 3.49
N ASP A 154 -11.29 5.01 2.75
CA ASP A 154 -11.30 5.14 1.28
C ASP A 154 -10.87 3.83 0.58
N TRP A 155 -11.02 2.67 1.24
CA TRP A 155 -10.67 1.34 0.71
C TRP A 155 -9.17 1.12 0.40
N VAL A 156 -8.28 1.96 0.93
CA VAL A 156 -6.83 1.81 0.77
C VAL A 156 -6.23 1.19 2.03
N MET A 157 -5.85 -0.08 1.96
CA MET A 157 -5.18 -0.79 3.06
C MET A 157 -3.67 -0.56 3.03
N VAL A 158 -3.16 0.20 4.00
CA VAL A 158 -1.72 0.47 4.15
C VAL A 158 -1.10 -0.52 5.13
N ARG A 159 -0.26 -1.45 4.65
CA ARG A 159 0.42 -2.45 5.49
C ARG A 159 1.69 -1.93 6.19
N ARG A 160 2.32 -0.88 5.67
CA ARG A 160 3.54 -0.27 6.23
C ARG A 160 3.38 1.25 6.29
N LEU A 161 3.57 1.83 7.48
CA LEU A 161 3.38 3.27 7.70
C LEU A 161 4.25 4.15 6.79
N SER A 162 5.47 3.70 6.49
CA SER A 162 6.41 4.42 5.62
C SER A 162 5.96 4.53 4.16
N THR A 163 5.13 3.61 3.68
CA THR A 163 4.70 3.57 2.27
C THR A 163 3.84 4.77 1.90
N CYS A 164 3.08 5.31 2.86
CA CYS A 164 2.27 6.51 2.65
C CYS A 164 3.13 7.73 2.26
N LYS A 165 4.32 7.88 2.85
CA LYS A 165 5.25 8.96 2.45
C LYS A 165 5.86 8.69 1.08
N THR A 166 6.21 7.44 0.80
CA THR A 166 6.82 7.06 -0.49
C THR A 166 5.87 7.32 -1.65
N ILE A 167 4.58 6.95 -1.53
CA ILE A 167 3.60 7.18 -2.60
C ILE A 167 3.33 8.67 -2.84
N GLY A 168 3.35 9.51 -1.78
CA GLY A 168 3.25 10.96 -1.92
C GLY A 168 4.46 11.60 -2.62
N ARG A 169 5.56 10.88 -2.79
CA ARG A 169 6.76 11.30 -3.52
C ARG A 169 6.98 10.54 -4.83
N ALA A 170 6.06 9.66 -5.22
CA ALA A 170 6.19 8.86 -6.42
C ALA A 170 6.14 9.76 -7.65
N THR A 171 7.14 9.65 -8.52
CA THR A 171 7.20 10.36 -9.81
C THR A 171 6.88 9.44 -10.99
N ILE A 172 7.06 8.13 -10.80
CA ILE A 172 6.82 7.09 -11.80
C ILE A 172 5.98 6.01 -11.13
N ILE A 173 4.89 5.62 -11.78
CA ILE A 173 4.02 4.52 -11.33
C ILE A 173 4.12 3.42 -12.40
N CYS A 174 4.74 2.31 -12.03
CA CYS A 174 4.75 1.11 -12.85
C CYS A 174 3.50 0.29 -12.49
N THR A 175 2.54 0.23 -13.40
CA THR A 175 1.30 -0.55 -13.22
C THR A 175 1.33 -1.79 -14.10
N ASP A 176 0.85 -2.91 -13.57
CA ASP A 176 0.56 -4.08 -14.40
C ASP A 176 -0.73 -3.85 -15.21
N LYS A 177 -0.89 -4.54 -16.33
CA LYS A 177 -2.08 -4.44 -17.17
C LYS A 177 -3.21 -5.29 -16.60
N SER A 178 -2.96 -6.59 -16.51
CA SER A 178 -3.99 -7.59 -16.22
C SER A 178 -4.36 -7.56 -14.73
N GLY A 179 -5.65 -7.34 -14.42
CA GLY A 179 -6.12 -7.31 -13.04
C GLY A 179 -5.74 -6.07 -12.24
N THR A 180 -5.07 -5.09 -12.85
CA THR A 180 -4.83 -3.76 -12.28
C THR A 180 -5.46 -2.67 -13.13
N LEU A 181 -5.04 -2.51 -14.40
CA LEU A 181 -5.70 -1.59 -15.33
C LEU A 181 -6.96 -2.20 -15.95
N THR A 182 -6.96 -3.52 -16.15
CA THR A 182 -8.13 -4.24 -16.64
C THR A 182 -8.85 -4.93 -15.50
N MET A 183 -10.18 -5.06 -15.59
CA MET A 183 -11.01 -5.77 -14.61
C MET A 183 -10.78 -7.30 -14.59
N ASN A 184 -9.79 -7.80 -15.34
CA ASN A 184 -9.56 -9.23 -15.55
C ASN A 184 -10.84 -10.01 -15.94
N GLN A 185 -11.69 -9.38 -16.75
CA GLN A 185 -12.93 -9.94 -17.26
C GLN A 185 -12.92 -9.76 -18.77
N MET A 186 -13.06 -10.86 -19.51
CA MET A 186 -13.21 -10.81 -20.96
C MET A 186 -14.60 -10.25 -21.29
N LYS A 187 -14.66 -9.36 -22.29
CA LYS A 187 -15.90 -8.78 -22.82
C LYS A 187 -15.88 -8.84 -24.33
N VAL A 188 -17.03 -9.14 -24.93
CA VAL A 188 -17.21 -9.08 -26.38
C VAL A 188 -17.30 -7.61 -26.78
N THR A 189 -16.31 -7.11 -27.52
CA THR A 189 -16.25 -5.69 -27.93
C THR A 189 -16.82 -5.46 -29.32
N LYS A 190 -16.66 -6.43 -30.22
CA LYS A 190 -17.10 -6.38 -31.62
C LYS A 190 -17.56 -7.76 -32.06
N PHE A 191 -18.60 -7.79 -32.86
CA PHE A 191 -19.05 -9.00 -33.55
C PHE A 191 -19.30 -8.67 -35.03
N TRP A 192 -19.21 -9.69 -35.87
CA TRP A 192 -19.33 -9.54 -37.32
C TRP A 192 -20.55 -10.32 -37.79
N ILE A 193 -21.40 -9.66 -38.58
CA ILE A 193 -22.50 -10.32 -39.29
C ILE A 193 -22.24 -10.12 -40.79
N GLY A 194 -21.91 -11.21 -41.48
CA GLY A 194 -21.48 -11.14 -42.88
C GLY A 194 -20.16 -10.38 -43.02
N LEU A 195 -20.17 -9.26 -43.78
CA LEU A 195 -18.99 -8.42 -44.01
C LEU A 195 -18.97 -7.16 -43.14
N ASP A 196 -20.02 -6.90 -42.35
CA ASP A 196 -20.13 -5.68 -41.58
C ASP A 196 -19.75 -5.93 -40.11
N SER A 197 -18.84 -5.10 -39.58
CA SER A 197 -18.49 -5.11 -38.16
C SER A 197 -19.50 -4.27 -37.37
N MET A 198 -20.12 -4.87 -36.37
CA MET A 198 -21.04 -4.16 -35.48
C MET A 198 -20.32 -3.82 -34.18
N GLU A 199 -20.40 -2.54 -33.79
CA GLU A 199 -19.97 -2.10 -32.46
C GLU A 199 -21.11 -2.32 -31.45
N GLU A 200 -20.73 -2.29 -30.16
CA GLU A 200 -21.50 -2.61 -28.96
C GLU A 200 -22.77 -1.75 -28.74
N ASN A 201 -23.38 -1.15 -29.77
CA ASN A 201 -24.64 -0.39 -29.72
C ASN A 201 -25.45 -0.40 -31.05
N THR A 202 -25.03 -1.17 -32.08
CA THR A 202 -25.63 -1.13 -33.43
C THR A 202 -26.47 -2.37 -33.76
N TYR A 203 -27.32 -2.81 -32.83
CA TYR A 203 -28.14 -4.02 -32.99
C TYR A 203 -29.53 -3.74 -33.61
N SER A 204 -29.97 -2.48 -33.59
CA SER A 204 -31.29 -2.09 -34.12
C SER A 204 -31.42 -2.23 -35.63
N SER A 205 -30.31 -2.36 -36.36
CA SER A 205 -30.27 -2.60 -37.80
C SER A 205 -30.25 -4.08 -38.19
N VAL A 206 -30.15 -5.00 -37.21
CA VAL A 206 -30.05 -6.44 -37.48
C VAL A 206 -31.45 -7.07 -37.52
N SER A 207 -31.68 -7.94 -38.51
CA SER A 207 -32.94 -8.68 -38.64
C SER A 207 -33.19 -9.59 -37.44
N LYS A 208 -34.44 -9.61 -36.96
CA LYS A 208 -34.86 -10.43 -35.80
C LYS A 208 -34.50 -11.91 -35.95
N ASN A 209 -34.65 -12.48 -37.15
CA ASN A 209 -34.31 -13.88 -37.41
C ASN A 209 -32.82 -14.19 -37.17
N VAL A 210 -31.93 -13.24 -37.48
CA VAL A 210 -30.48 -13.40 -37.26
C VAL A 210 -30.16 -13.29 -35.78
N LEU A 211 -30.84 -12.39 -35.06
CA LEU A 211 -30.71 -12.29 -33.61
C LEU A 211 -31.19 -13.59 -32.93
N ASP A 212 -32.31 -14.15 -33.35
CA ASP A 212 -32.85 -15.40 -32.77
C ASP A 212 -31.91 -16.60 -33.01
N LEU A 213 -31.30 -16.71 -34.20
CA LEU A 213 -30.26 -17.72 -34.47
C LEU A 213 -29.00 -17.53 -33.61
N ILE A 214 -28.59 -16.29 -33.36
CA ILE A 214 -27.45 -16.00 -32.48
C ILE A 214 -27.80 -16.37 -31.04
N ARG A 215 -29.03 -16.10 -30.59
CA ARG A 215 -29.50 -16.50 -29.25
C ARG A 215 -29.46 -18.01 -29.07
N GLU A 216 -30.02 -18.76 -30.02
CA GLU A 216 -30.01 -20.23 -30.02
C GLU A 216 -28.58 -20.77 -30.09
N GLY A 217 -27.72 -20.20 -30.94
CA GLY A 217 -26.32 -20.58 -31.05
C GLY A 217 -25.53 -20.34 -29.75
N VAL A 218 -25.78 -19.24 -29.05
CA VAL A 218 -25.15 -18.97 -27.74
C VAL A 218 -25.67 -19.94 -26.68
N ALA A 219 -26.98 -20.23 -26.65
CA ALA A 219 -27.57 -21.16 -25.69
C ALA A 219 -27.06 -22.59 -25.88
N LEU A 220 -27.00 -23.10 -27.12
CA LEU A 220 -26.59 -24.47 -27.42
C LEU A 220 -25.08 -24.73 -27.25
N ASN A 221 -24.24 -23.74 -27.52
CA ASN A 221 -22.78 -23.90 -27.46
C ASN A 221 -22.18 -23.54 -26.10
N SER A 222 -22.98 -23.04 -25.16
CA SER A 222 -22.51 -22.64 -23.83
C SER A 222 -22.87 -23.70 -22.81
N THR A 223 -21.86 -24.37 -22.22
CA THR A 223 -22.06 -25.22 -21.03
C THR A 223 -22.11 -24.38 -19.73
N GLY A 224 -21.97 -23.06 -19.86
CA GLY A 224 -21.93 -22.12 -18.75
C GLY A 224 -23.27 -22.01 -18.04
N SER A 225 -23.30 -22.37 -16.76
CA SER A 225 -24.45 -22.11 -15.90
C SER A 225 -24.34 -20.72 -15.26
N PHE A 226 -25.47 -20.07 -15.02
CA PHE A 226 -25.52 -18.83 -14.27
C PHE A 226 -26.30 -19.06 -12.98
N TYR A 227 -25.93 -18.35 -11.92
CA TYR A 227 -26.70 -18.33 -10.69
C TYR A 227 -26.92 -16.89 -10.25
N ARG A 228 -28.11 -16.60 -9.73
CA ARG A 228 -28.46 -15.31 -9.16
C ARG A 228 -28.40 -15.43 -7.66
N LEU A 229 -27.37 -14.84 -7.05
CA LEU A 229 -27.17 -14.92 -5.60
C LEU A 229 -28.21 -14.08 -4.81
N SER A 230 -28.84 -13.07 -5.43
CA SER A 230 -29.98 -12.31 -4.88
C SER A 230 -30.72 -11.49 -5.95
N LEU A 231 -31.99 -11.14 -5.71
CA LEU A 231 -32.83 -10.30 -6.59
C LEU A 231 -32.21 -8.92 -6.96
N ARG A 232 -31.18 -8.48 -6.25
CA ARG A 232 -30.50 -7.18 -6.44
C ARG A 232 -29.02 -7.29 -6.83
N SER A 233 -28.48 -8.51 -6.97
CA SER A 233 -27.07 -8.72 -7.35
C SER A 233 -26.90 -8.89 -8.86
N GLU A 234 -25.70 -8.59 -9.37
CA GLU A 234 -25.26 -8.95 -10.72
C GLU A 234 -25.28 -10.47 -10.92
N TYR A 235 -25.42 -10.91 -12.17
CA TYR A 235 -25.37 -12.32 -12.54
C TYR A 235 -23.93 -12.82 -12.48
N GLU A 236 -23.69 -13.92 -11.75
CA GLU A 236 -22.40 -14.61 -11.80
C GLU A 236 -22.48 -15.76 -12.82
N PHE A 237 -21.65 -15.66 -13.86
CA PHE A 237 -21.54 -16.65 -14.92
C PHE A 237 -20.44 -17.67 -14.59
N LEU A 238 -20.74 -18.96 -14.74
CA LEU A 238 -19.80 -20.09 -14.66
C LEU A 238 -19.44 -20.54 -16.08
N GLY A 239 -18.21 -21.01 -16.31
CA GLY A 239 -17.72 -21.39 -17.63
C GLY A 239 -16.29 -20.90 -17.90
N SER A 240 -15.79 -21.16 -19.10
CA SER A 240 -14.51 -20.58 -19.55
C SER A 240 -14.60 -19.04 -19.58
N THR A 241 -13.47 -18.35 -19.49
CA THR A 241 -13.44 -16.88 -19.52
C THR A 241 -14.10 -16.30 -20.79
N THR A 242 -13.99 -17.02 -21.91
CA THR A 242 -14.62 -16.66 -23.19
C THR A 242 -16.12 -16.93 -23.19
N GLU A 243 -16.57 -18.09 -22.69
CA GLU A 243 -18.01 -18.38 -22.55
C GLU A 243 -18.70 -17.34 -21.67
N LYS A 244 -18.11 -17.00 -20.52
CA LYS A 244 -18.66 -15.96 -19.62
C LYS A 244 -18.83 -14.62 -20.34
N ALA A 245 -17.86 -14.25 -21.18
CA ALA A 245 -17.92 -13.01 -21.95
C ALA A 245 -19.07 -13.01 -22.97
N ILE A 246 -19.25 -14.13 -23.68
CA ILE A 246 -20.29 -14.29 -24.70
C ILE A 246 -21.69 -14.32 -24.06
N ILE A 247 -21.86 -15.09 -22.99
CA ILE A 247 -23.14 -15.17 -22.27
C ILE A 247 -23.48 -13.82 -21.64
N SER A 248 -22.52 -13.16 -20.96
CA SER A 248 -22.74 -11.83 -20.38
C SER A 248 -23.12 -10.79 -21.45
N TRP A 249 -22.53 -10.88 -22.63
CA TRP A 249 -22.87 -10.00 -23.76
C TRP A 249 -24.29 -10.29 -24.28
N ALA A 250 -24.63 -11.56 -24.49
CA ALA A 250 -25.95 -11.97 -24.97
C ALA A 250 -27.07 -11.54 -24.00
N VAL A 251 -26.86 -11.71 -22.70
CA VAL A 251 -27.84 -11.32 -21.66
C VAL A 251 -27.99 -9.79 -21.58
N SER A 252 -26.88 -9.05 -21.61
CA SER A 252 -26.92 -7.59 -21.48
C SER A 252 -27.46 -6.89 -22.72
N GLN A 253 -27.16 -7.39 -23.93
CA GLN A 253 -27.41 -6.67 -25.18
C GLN A 253 -28.54 -7.26 -26.04
N LEU A 254 -28.78 -8.57 -25.98
CA LEU A 254 -29.86 -9.21 -26.75
C LEU A 254 -31.16 -9.33 -25.95
N SER A 255 -31.22 -8.84 -24.71
CA SER A 255 -32.39 -8.94 -23.81
C SER A 255 -33.02 -10.33 -23.85
N ILE A 256 -32.20 -11.37 -23.78
CA ILE A 256 -32.69 -12.75 -23.67
C ILE A 256 -33.24 -12.88 -22.25
N ASP A 257 -34.52 -13.24 -22.13
CA ASP A 257 -35.03 -13.64 -20.83
C ASP A 257 -34.31 -14.92 -20.42
N MET A 258 -33.56 -14.82 -19.32
CA MET A 258 -32.65 -15.88 -18.86
C MET A 258 -33.38 -17.19 -18.50
N GLU A 259 -34.70 -17.14 -18.35
CA GLU A 259 -35.56 -18.30 -18.14
C GLU A 259 -35.74 -19.13 -19.42
N ASP A 260 -35.73 -18.50 -20.60
CA ASP A 260 -35.83 -19.19 -21.90
C ASP A 260 -34.56 -19.99 -22.24
N ILE A 261 -33.39 -19.56 -21.75
CA ILE A 261 -32.10 -20.27 -21.93
C ILE A 261 -32.09 -21.59 -21.14
N LYS A 262 -32.90 -21.71 -20.08
CA LYS A 262 -32.91 -22.89 -19.20
C LYS A 262 -33.79 -24.02 -19.74
N GLU A 263 -34.75 -23.70 -20.61
CA GLU A 263 -35.70 -24.66 -21.20
C GLU A 263 -35.38 -25.06 -22.66
N MET A 264 -34.41 -24.40 -23.30
CA MET A 264 -33.83 -24.80 -24.59
C MET A 264 -32.69 -25.81 -24.44
#